data_AF-A0A8C3T1Z1-F1
#
_entry.id   AF-A0A8C3T1Z1-F1
#
_cell.length_a   1.000
_cell.length_b   1.000
_cell.length_c   1.000
_cell.angle_alpha   90.00
_cell.angle_beta   90.00
_cell.angle_gamma   90.00
#
_symmetry.space_group_name_H-M   'P 1'
#
loop_
_entity.id
_entity.type
_entity.pdbx_description
1 polymer ?
#
loop_
_entity_poly.entity_id
_entity_poly.type
_entity_poly.pdbx_seq_one_letter_code
_entity_poly.pdbx_strand_id
1 'polypeptide(L)'
;NDLLMSMAQDNPRMLRGFQCREHSQPWVAALFDGTRFRCTGTLIHNQWVVTAARCNTGRTLSVRLGEHNLWHLDWSEQLTLSSRVIPHPYYNSSSSQNNIMLVKLLVPATLNRQVELLPLPRSCPRPDSTCVLSGWGTSIFQIGRGAKANPNPKARVCPREGD
;
A
#
# COMPACT_ATOMS: atom_id res chain seq x y z
N ASN A 1 2.51 10.06 12.79
CA ASN A 1 1.84 9.00 12.03
C ASN A 1 2.91 8.24 11.33
N ASP A 2 3.44 7.23 12.01
CA ASP A 2 4.52 6.41 11.50
C ASP A 2 3.98 5.30 10.61
N LEU A 3 4.85 4.74 9.76
CA LEU A 3 4.53 3.59 8.94
C LEU A 3 4.27 2.39 9.86
N LEU A 4 3.10 1.77 9.69
CA LEU A 4 2.71 0.59 10.44
C LEU A 4 2.81 -0.64 9.56
N MET A 5 3.21 -1.75 10.16
CA MET A 5 3.15 -3.09 9.58
C MET A 5 2.10 -3.92 10.29
N SER A 6 1.32 -4.71 9.55
CA SER A 6 0.48 -5.75 10.11
C SER A 6 0.72 -7.07 9.40
N MET A 7 0.80 -8.13 10.20
CA MET A 7 0.84 -9.50 9.73
C MET A 7 -0.54 -10.09 9.89
N ALA A 8 -1.06 -10.65 8.81
CA ALA A 8 -2.30 -11.38 8.88
C ALA A 8 -1.97 -12.85 9.26
N GLN A 9 -2.61 -13.38 10.33
CA GLN A 9 -2.60 -14.81 10.73
C GLN A 9 -3.92 -15.27 11.39
N ASP A 10 -4.33 -16.56 11.26
CA ASP A 10 -5.71 -17.14 11.02
C ASP A 10 -6.85 -16.80 12.00
N ASN A 11 -6.98 -15.54 12.42
CA ASN A 11 -7.95 -15.11 13.40
C ASN A 11 -8.55 -13.75 13.00
N PRO A 12 -9.87 -13.63 12.79
CA PRO A 12 -10.53 -12.36 12.46
C PRO A 12 -10.50 -11.35 13.63
N ARG A 13 -9.81 -11.65 14.72
CA ARG A 13 -9.60 -10.73 15.84
C ARG A 13 -8.39 -9.83 15.58
N MET A 14 -8.69 -8.67 15.01
CA MET A 14 -7.90 -7.44 15.12
C MET A 14 -6.43 -7.59 14.71
N LEU A 15 -6.14 -7.17 13.49
CA LEU A 15 -4.79 -6.84 13.05
C LEU A 15 -4.28 -5.62 13.84
N ARG A 16 -3.64 -5.86 14.99
CA ARG A 16 -2.84 -4.83 15.68
C ARG A 16 -1.54 -4.66 14.90
N GLY A 17 -1.45 -3.56 14.16
CA GLY A 17 -0.20 -3.17 13.51
C GLY A 17 0.84 -2.72 14.54
N PHE A 18 2.11 -2.96 14.25
CA PHE A 18 3.24 -2.41 14.98
C PHE A 18 3.99 -1.43 14.09
N GLN A 19 4.71 -0.49 14.69
CA GLN A 19 5.52 0.46 13.94
C GLN A 19 6.62 -0.29 13.20
N CYS A 20 6.77 0.01 11.91
CA CYS A 20 7.90 -0.48 11.12
C CYS A 20 9.21 0.03 11.72
N ARG A 21 10.30 -0.70 11.53
CA ARG A 21 11.62 -0.07 11.65
C ARG A 21 11.75 0.99 10.56
N GLU A 22 12.38 2.11 10.88
CA GLU A 22 12.68 3.19 9.93
C GLU A 22 13.22 2.64 8.61
N HIS A 23 12.62 3.08 7.51
CA HIS A 23 12.93 2.72 6.12
C HIS A 23 12.95 1.21 5.80
N SER A 24 12.36 0.36 6.63
CA SER A 24 12.33 -1.10 6.39
C SER A 24 11.38 -1.54 5.28
N GLN A 25 10.56 -0.63 4.75
CA GLN A 25 9.61 -0.90 3.66
C GLN A 25 9.85 0.09 2.50
N PRO A 26 11.01 0.00 1.82
CA PRO A 26 11.49 1.03 0.90
C PRO A 26 10.66 1.19 -0.38
N TRP A 27 9.75 0.25 -0.66
CA TRP A 27 8.84 0.30 -1.81
C TRP A 27 7.52 1.02 -1.51
N VAL A 28 7.24 1.39 -0.25
CA VAL A 28 5.96 2.01 0.11
C VAL A 28 5.95 3.48 -0.28
N ALA A 29 4.89 3.88 -1.00
CA ALA A 29 4.67 5.26 -1.42
C ALA A 29 3.49 5.87 -0.67
N ALA A 30 3.64 7.12 -0.21
CA ALA A 30 2.54 7.91 0.33
C ALA A 30 1.96 8.82 -0.77
N LEU A 31 0.64 8.73 -0.98
CA LEU A 31 -0.09 9.53 -1.97
C LEU A 31 -0.94 10.57 -1.27
N PHE A 32 -0.82 11.82 -1.72
CA PHE A 32 -1.54 12.97 -1.17
C PHE A 32 -2.35 13.68 -2.27
N ASP A 33 -3.52 14.18 -1.88
CA ASP A 33 -4.29 15.17 -2.64
C ASP A 33 -4.08 16.53 -1.97
N GLY A 34 -3.24 17.38 -2.59
CA GLY A 34 -2.69 18.57 -1.94
C GLY A 34 -1.87 18.19 -0.70
N THR A 35 -2.31 18.65 0.48
CA THR A 35 -1.68 18.35 1.78
C THR A 35 -2.32 17.18 2.51
N ARG A 36 -3.43 16.63 1.99
CA ARG A 36 -4.18 15.56 2.66
C ARG A 36 -3.68 14.19 2.23
N PHE A 37 -3.21 13.39 3.19
CA PHE A 37 -2.89 11.98 2.95
C PHE A 37 -4.13 11.26 2.42
N ARG A 38 -3.99 10.58 1.28
CA ARG A 38 -5.09 9.95 0.55
C ARG A 38 -4.99 8.43 0.61
N CYS A 39 -3.86 7.88 0.20
CA CYS A 39 -3.66 6.45 0.05
C CYS A 39 -2.19 6.06 0.17
N THR A 40 -1.99 4.77 0.40
CA THR A 40 -0.70 4.11 0.22
C THR A 40 -0.61 3.55 -1.22
N GLY A 41 0.59 3.52 -1.77
CA GLY A 41 0.93 2.84 -3.02
C GLY A 41 2.22 2.04 -2.88
N THR A 42 2.60 1.37 -3.96
CA THR A 42 3.83 0.58 -4.04
C THR A 42 4.61 0.95 -5.29
N LEU A 43 5.90 1.26 -5.13
CA LEU A 43 6.81 1.52 -6.22
C LEU A 43 7.19 0.20 -6.90
N ILE A 44 6.76 0.00 -8.14
CA ILE A 44 7.00 -1.23 -8.93
C ILE A 44 8.00 -1.00 -10.07
N HIS A 45 8.27 0.27 -10.38
CA HIS A 45 9.28 0.73 -11.31
C HIS A 45 9.73 2.13 -10.89
N ASN A 46 10.90 2.59 -11.31
CA ASN A 46 11.41 3.92 -10.95
C ASN A 46 10.51 5.10 -11.38
N GLN A 47 9.48 4.87 -12.19
CA GLN A 47 8.53 5.89 -12.65
C GLN A 47 7.07 5.47 -12.44
N TRP A 48 6.82 4.32 -11.80
CA TRP A 48 5.48 3.77 -11.68
C TRP A 48 5.19 3.30 -10.27
N VAL A 49 4.13 3.87 -9.71
CA VAL A 49 3.53 3.42 -8.45
C VAL A 49 2.19 2.75 -8.77
N VAL A 50 1.94 1.59 -8.18
CA VAL A 50 0.63 0.93 -8.20
C VAL A 50 -0.13 1.25 -6.93
N THR A 51 -1.43 1.48 -7.05
CA THR A 51 -2.33 1.73 -5.91
C THR A 51 -3.76 1.29 -6.28
N ALA A 52 -4.74 1.56 -5.42
CA ALA A 52 -6.14 1.28 -5.66
C ALA A 52 -6.80 2.35 -6.53
N ALA A 53 -7.65 1.97 -7.48
CA ALA A 53 -8.39 2.91 -8.35
C ALA A 53 -9.29 3.86 -7.56
N ARG A 54 -9.85 3.42 -6.43
CA ARG A 54 -10.64 4.27 -5.52
C ARG A 54 -9.86 5.45 -4.92
N CYS A 55 -8.53 5.43 -5.00
CA CYS A 55 -7.67 6.53 -4.55
C CYS A 55 -7.70 7.72 -5.50
N ASN A 56 -8.15 7.53 -6.74
CA ASN A 56 -8.24 8.58 -7.75
C ASN A 56 -9.15 9.73 -7.26
N THR A 57 -8.63 10.96 -7.34
CA THR A 57 -9.37 12.18 -7.01
C THR A 57 -9.70 13.02 -8.25
N GLY A 58 -9.28 12.57 -9.44
CA GLY A 58 -9.36 13.35 -10.67
C GLY A 58 -8.33 14.50 -10.75
N ARG A 59 -7.38 14.55 -9.81
CA ARG A 59 -6.35 15.60 -9.72
C ARG A 59 -4.94 15.00 -9.76
N THR A 60 -3.96 15.86 -9.95
CA THR A 60 -2.55 15.55 -9.72
C THR A 60 -2.35 15.13 -8.26
N LEU A 61 -1.67 14.00 -8.06
CA LEU A 61 -1.29 13.50 -6.74
C LEU A 61 0.14 13.92 -6.42
N SER A 62 0.38 14.31 -5.18
CA SER A 62 1.74 14.40 -4.63
C SER A 62 2.15 13.01 -4.13
N VAL A 63 3.31 12.55 -4.55
CA VAL A 63 3.88 11.24 -4.22
C VAL A 63 5.11 11.46 -3.36
N ARG A 64 5.18 10.80 -2.21
CA ARG A 64 6.36 10.76 -1.35
C ARG A 64 6.88 9.34 -1.24
N LEU A 65 8.17 9.16 -1.44
CA LEU A 65 8.91 7.90 -1.30
C LEU A 65 9.95 8.06 -0.18
N GLY A 66 10.39 6.96 0.43
CA GLY A 66 11.39 6.98 1.52
C GLY A 66 10.83 7.36 2.90
N GLU A 67 9.58 7.83 2.93
CA GLU A 67 8.87 8.30 4.12
C GLU A 67 8.79 7.24 5.22
N HIS A 68 9.07 7.63 6.47
CA HIS A 68 8.74 6.85 7.67
C HIS A 68 7.58 7.48 8.46
N ASN A 69 7.66 8.80 8.72
CA ASN A 69 6.63 9.54 9.44
C ASN A 69 6.08 10.69 8.61
N LEU A 70 4.79 10.63 8.25
CA LEU A 70 4.15 11.62 7.37
C LEU A 70 4.21 13.09 7.86
N TRP A 71 4.52 13.31 9.15
CA TRP A 71 4.59 14.62 9.78
C TRP A 71 6.01 15.06 10.14
N HIS A 72 7.02 14.22 9.93
CA HIS A 72 8.40 14.53 10.27
C HIS A 72 9.33 14.09 9.14
N LEU A 73 9.97 15.06 8.49
CA LEU A 73 10.94 14.80 7.43
C LEU A 73 12.30 14.44 8.04
N ASP A 74 12.89 13.37 7.57
CA ASP A 74 14.21 12.87 7.95
C ASP A 74 15.27 13.01 6.84
N TRP A 75 14.91 13.69 5.74
CA TRP A 75 15.73 13.97 4.55
C TRP A 75 16.01 12.77 3.65
N SER A 76 15.43 11.60 3.95
CA SER A 76 15.45 10.46 3.03
C SER A 76 14.39 10.58 1.92
N GLU A 77 13.44 11.52 2.06
CA GLU A 77 12.23 11.54 1.25
C GLU A 77 12.47 12.07 -0.15
N GLN A 78 11.84 11.41 -1.12
CA GLN A 78 11.74 11.91 -2.49
C GLN A 78 10.31 12.36 -2.75
N LEU A 79 10.16 13.67 -2.94
CA LEU A 79 8.88 14.31 -3.22
C LEU A 79 8.75 14.55 -4.72
N THR A 80 7.67 14.05 -5.31
CA THR A 80 7.38 14.23 -6.74
C THR A 80 5.88 14.36 -6.96
N LEU A 81 5.48 14.82 -8.16
CA LEU A 81 4.09 14.87 -8.57
C LEU A 81 3.79 13.71 -9.51
N SER A 82 2.52 13.33 -9.62
CA SER A 82 2.07 12.45 -10.70
C SER A 82 2.06 13.21 -12.03
N SER A 83 2.68 12.66 -13.08
CA SER A 83 2.46 13.14 -14.45
C SER A 83 1.19 12.57 -15.07
N ARG A 84 0.78 11.37 -14.65
CA ARG A 84 -0.46 10.71 -15.08
C ARG A 84 -1.00 9.80 -13.99
N VAL A 85 -2.32 9.69 -13.94
CA VAL A 85 -3.05 8.76 -13.10
C VAL A 85 -3.95 7.93 -14.02
N ILE A 86 -3.77 6.61 -14.01
CA ILE A 86 -4.37 5.68 -14.97
C ILE A 86 -5.10 4.59 -14.18
N PRO A 87 -6.39 4.80 -13.82
CA PRO A 87 -7.20 3.75 -13.22
C PRO A 87 -7.44 2.63 -14.23
N HIS A 88 -7.66 1.41 -13.75
CA HIS A 88 -8.04 0.31 -14.62
C HIS A 88 -9.32 0.66 -15.41
N PRO A 89 -9.36 0.45 -16.74
CA PRO A 89 -10.49 0.88 -17.58
C PRO A 89 -11.83 0.22 -17.19
N TYR A 90 -11.76 -0.97 -16.57
CA TYR A 90 -12.93 -1.71 -16.07
C TYR A 90 -13.12 -1.61 -14.55
N TYR A 91 -12.57 -0.58 -13.90
CA TYR A 91 -12.83 -0.35 -12.48
C TYR A 91 -14.31 -0.05 -12.24
N ASN A 92 -14.93 -0.80 -11.33
CA ASN A 92 -16.32 -0.61 -10.92
C ASN A 92 -16.37 -0.19 -9.45
N SER A 93 -16.82 1.02 -9.17
CA SER A 93 -16.88 1.56 -7.80
C SER A 93 -17.91 0.88 -6.90
N SER A 94 -18.99 0.34 -7.48
CA SER A 94 -20.04 -0.35 -6.72
C SER A 94 -19.61 -1.75 -6.28
N SER A 95 -18.93 -2.51 -7.16
CA SER A 95 -18.49 -3.87 -6.86
C SER A 95 -17.05 -3.97 -6.36
N SER A 96 -16.29 -2.87 -6.40
CA SER A 96 -14.83 -2.84 -6.16
C SER A 96 -14.01 -3.74 -7.09
N GLN A 97 -14.59 -4.24 -8.18
CA GLN A 97 -13.87 -5.02 -9.18
C GLN A 97 -12.82 -4.16 -9.89
N ASN A 98 -11.67 -4.76 -10.18
CA ASN A 98 -10.54 -4.12 -10.84
C ASN A 98 -10.09 -2.82 -10.13
N ASN A 99 -10.10 -2.82 -8.80
CA ASN A 99 -9.67 -1.68 -7.99
C ASN A 99 -8.14 -1.53 -7.98
N ILE A 100 -7.56 -1.26 -9.16
CA ILE A 100 -6.12 -1.08 -9.39
C ILE A 100 -5.89 0.13 -10.29
N MET A 101 -4.81 0.86 -10.03
CA MET A 101 -4.44 2.08 -10.73
C MET A 101 -2.93 2.25 -10.77
N LEU A 102 -2.45 2.75 -11.90
CA LEU A 102 -1.06 3.16 -12.07
C LEU A 102 -0.94 4.67 -11.93
N VAL A 103 0.09 5.11 -11.21
CA VAL A 103 0.49 6.50 -11.07
C VAL A 103 1.86 6.64 -11.70
N LYS A 104 1.96 7.41 -12.77
CA LYS A 104 3.24 7.75 -13.41
C LYS A 104 3.85 8.93 -12.68
N LEU A 105 5.09 8.79 -12.23
CA LEU A 105 5.84 9.89 -11.59
C LEU A 105 6.25 10.93 -12.64
N LEU A 106 6.27 12.21 -12.25
CA LEU A 106 6.77 13.29 -13.10
C LEU A 106 8.29 13.21 -13.23
N VAL A 107 8.96 13.02 -12.10
CA VAL A 107 10.41 12.77 -12.01
C VAL A 107 10.63 11.32 -11.58
N PRO A 108 11.49 10.54 -12.27
CA PRO A 108 11.88 9.20 -11.81
C PRO A 108 12.43 9.21 -10.39
N ALA A 109 12.08 8.18 -9.62
CA ALA A 109 12.67 7.89 -8.32
C ALA A 109 14.14 7.49 -8.47
N THR A 110 14.97 8.02 -7.59
CA THR A 110 16.37 7.63 -7.44
C THR A 110 16.44 6.47 -6.46
N LEU A 111 16.77 5.27 -6.93
CA LEU A 111 16.79 4.09 -6.07
C LEU A 111 17.97 4.14 -5.08
N ASN A 112 17.70 3.86 -3.81
CA ASN A 112 18.66 3.84 -2.72
C ASN A 112 18.15 2.93 -1.58
N ARG A 113 18.82 2.91 -0.42
CA ARG A 113 18.45 2.04 0.72
C ARG A 113 17.06 2.32 1.30
N GLN A 114 16.51 3.50 1.06
CA GLN A 114 15.20 3.95 1.55
C GLN A 114 14.12 3.93 0.45
N VAL A 115 14.51 3.82 -0.82
CA VAL A 115 13.62 3.83 -1.98
C VAL A 115 14.01 2.70 -2.92
N GLU A 116 13.24 1.61 -2.89
CA GLU A 116 13.48 0.41 -3.69
C GLU A 116 12.20 -0.05 -4.40
N LEU A 117 12.37 -0.91 -5.41
CA LEU A 117 11.26 -1.46 -6.17
C LEU A 117 10.74 -2.74 -5.51
N LEU A 118 9.42 -2.90 -5.43
CA LEU A 118 8.84 -4.22 -5.15
C LEU A 118 8.67 -5.00 -6.47
N PRO A 119 9.32 -6.16 -6.64
CA PRO A 119 9.16 -6.95 -7.85
C PRO A 119 7.72 -7.49 -7.97
N LEU A 120 7.16 -7.41 -9.17
CA LEU A 120 5.84 -7.96 -9.43
C LEU A 120 5.86 -9.49 -9.39
N PRO A 121 4.87 -10.13 -8.77
CA PRO A 121 4.76 -11.58 -8.77
C PRO A 121 4.52 -12.09 -10.19
N ARG A 122 5.17 -13.21 -10.55
CA ARG A 122 4.98 -13.89 -11.84
C ARG A 122 3.91 -14.99 -11.78
N SER A 123 3.52 -15.37 -10.58
CA SER A 123 2.54 -16.42 -10.32
C SER A 123 1.69 -16.01 -9.12
N CYS A 124 0.50 -16.59 -9.03
CA CYS A 124 -0.34 -16.40 -7.86
C CYS A 124 0.36 -16.90 -6.59
N PRO A 125 0.20 -16.22 -5.44
CA PRO A 125 0.65 -16.75 -4.17
C PRO A 125 -0.06 -18.07 -3.89
N ARG A 126 0.65 -19.00 -3.23
CA ARG A 126 0.03 -20.24 -2.76
C ARG A 126 -0.98 -19.90 -1.66
N PRO A 127 -2.10 -20.62 -1.56
CA PRO A 127 -2.94 -20.55 -0.37
C PRO A 127 -2.07 -20.71 0.88
N ASP A 128 -2.41 -19.97 1.93
CA ASP A 128 -1.73 -20.01 3.23
C ASP A 128 -0.28 -19.45 3.21
N SER A 129 0.11 -18.63 2.22
CA SER A 129 1.36 -17.85 2.23
C SER A 129 1.28 -16.56 3.07
N THR A 130 2.25 -16.33 3.96
CA THR A 130 2.28 -15.14 4.82
C THR A 130 2.42 -13.85 4.02
N CYS A 131 1.55 -12.89 4.30
CA CYS A 131 1.56 -11.57 3.68
C CYS A 131 1.80 -10.49 4.74
N VAL A 132 2.54 -9.47 4.33
CA VAL A 132 2.83 -8.28 5.12
C VAL A 132 2.08 -7.10 4.53
N LEU A 133 1.37 -6.36 5.38
CA LEU A 133 0.67 -5.14 5.00
C LEU A 133 1.36 -3.96 5.67
N SER A 134 1.75 -2.95 4.88
CA SER A 134 2.40 -1.75 5.39
C SER A 134 1.72 -0.48 4.91
N GLY A 135 1.54 0.50 5.80
CA GLY A 135 0.93 1.79 5.47
C GLY A 135 0.69 2.68 6.70
N TRP A 136 0.20 3.90 6.47
CA TRP A 136 -0.03 4.91 7.51
C TRP A 136 -1.49 5.03 7.96
N GLY A 137 -2.29 3.97 7.74
CA GLY A 137 -3.70 3.91 8.16
C GLY A 137 -3.85 3.76 9.67
N THR A 138 -5.01 4.15 10.21
CA THR A 138 -5.33 3.92 11.64
C THR A 138 -5.27 2.43 11.95
N SER A 139 -4.76 2.11 13.15
CA SER A 139 -4.40 0.81 13.71
C SER A 139 -5.51 -0.25 13.81
N ILE A 140 -6.63 -0.05 13.10
CA ILE A 140 -7.78 -0.94 13.06
C ILE A 140 -8.09 -1.26 11.59
N PHE A 141 -7.43 -2.28 11.04
CA PHE A 141 -8.00 -2.98 9.90
C PHE A 141 -9.20 -3.78 10.41
N GLN A 142 -10.37 -3.15 10.52
CA GLN A 142 -11.62 -3.92 10.60
C GLN A 142 -11.85 -4.51 9.22
N ILE A 143 -11.70 -5.84 9.11
CA ILE A 143 -12.41 -6.59 8.07
C ILE A 143 -13.89 -6.22 8.29
N GLY A 144 -14.46 -5.47 7.34
CA GLY A 144 -15.63 -4.62 7.58
C GLY A 144 -16.79 -5.34 8.28
N ARG A 145 -17.29 -4.73 9.37
CA ARG A 145 -18.63 -5.01 9.90
C ARG A 145 -19.65 -4.65 8.81
N GLY A 146 -20.15 -5.67 8.11
CA GLY A 146 -21.18 -5.48 7.07
C GLY A 146 -21.21 -6.57 5.99
N ALA A 147 -20.13 -7.33 5.81
CA ALA A 147 -20.23 -8.55 5.00
C ALA A 147 -20.92 -9.62 5.86
N LYS A 148 -22.16 -10.00 5.49
CA LYS A 148 -22.71 -11.30 5.93
C LYS A 148 -21.61 -12.33 5.71
N ALA A 149 -21.27 -13.07 6.76
CA ALA A 149 -20.30 -14.14 6.70
C ALA A 149 -20.64 -15.01 5.48
N ASN A 150 -19.81 -14.94 4.44
CA ASN A 150 -19.83 -15.97 3.43
C ASN A 150 -19.34 -17.21 4.17
N PRO A 151 -20.10 -18.32 4.24
CA PRO A 151 -19.64 -19.55 4.89
C PRO A 151 -18.41 -20.17 4.20
N ASN A 152 -17.95 -19.61 3.08
CA ASN A 152 -16.67 -19.90 2.45
C ASN A 152 -15.83 -18.63 2.15
N PRO A 153 -15.29 -17.93 3.16
CA PRO A 153 -14.32 -16.88 2.93
C PRO A 153 -12.93 -17.51 2.93
N LYS A 154 -12.38 -17.80 1.75
CA LYS A 154 -10.98 -18.26 1.62
C LYS A 154 -10.03 -17.07 1.75
N ALA A 155 -9.90 -16.54 2.95
CA ALA A 155 -8.76 -15.73 3.35
C ALA A 155 -8.24 -16.34 4.65
N ARG A 156 -7.48 -17.42 4.49
CA ARG A 156 -6.72 -18.04 5.57
C ARG A 156 -5.42 -17.31 5.74
N VAL A 157 -4.99 -17.28 6.98
CA VAL A 157 -4.00 -16.33 7.42
C VAL A 157 -2.88 -17.09 8.15
N CYS A 158 -1.62 -16.77 7.88
CA CYS A 158 -0.62 -17.83 7.72
C CYS A 158 0.23 -18.11 8.97
N PRO A 159 0.41 -19.38 9.40
CA PRO A 159 1.17 -19.76 10.58
C PRO A 159 2.62 -19.23 10.62
N ARG A 160 3.13 -18.96 11.82
CA ARG A 160 4.57 -18.77 12.09
C ARG A 160 5.24 -20.14 12.08
N GLU A 161 6.41 -20.25 11.48
CA GLU A 161 7.46 -21.20 11.87
C GLU A 161 8.81 -20.70 11.33
N GLY A 162 9.93 -20.75 12.08
CA GLY A 162 10.19 -21.47 13.33
C GLY A 162 11.37 -20.89 14.12
N ASP A 163 11.66 -21.59 15.22
CA ASP A 163 12.66 -21.41 16.30
C ASP A 163 12.43 -20.26 17.30
#